data_AF-A0A926SQG6-F1
#
_entry.id   AF-A0A926SQG6-F1
#
_cell.length_a   1.000
_cell.length_b   1.000
_cell.length_c   1.000
_cell.angle_alpha   90.00
_cell.angle_beta   90.00
_cell.angle_gamma   90.00
#
_symmetry.space_group_name_H-M   'P 1'
#
loop_
_entity.id
_entity.type
_entity.pdbx_description
1 polymer ?
#
loop_
_entity_poly.entity_id
_entity_poly.type
_entity_poly.pdbx_seq_one_letter_code
_entity_poly.pdbx_strand_id
1 'polypeptide(L)'
;MNKADSLLGIQTYDQGNIRIDLELSIYQQLQKQFANFAEFIQKLTGFITVLEHNQERYNINPYQERFNRGIHILGNHGSELSELDVFPHSRLALKCSEGRWDAEDPRKQFFRSVELAWEFQTKLTDQERALLQICPAYLHFQTRTKSARFKRVLFMPHIKGSPLGKTETGFSSEFCQTFKVPSFKEIMHKFRFSLHRLLDPDRKRQLLKIQSAYLFQRLSARGITIPSLNQKNILATSNTNGNQTQYVIIDPIADYCLPISPTYNLLTSYLCKFE
;
A
#
# COMPACT_ATOMS: atom_id res chain seq x y z
N MET A 1 -23.68 -17.17 -12.59
CA MET A 1 -22.55 -16.38 -13.13
C MET A 1 -23.07 -14.99 -13.43
N ASN A 2 -22.70 -14.00 -12.62
CA ASN A 2 -23.09 -12.61 -12.90
C ASN A 2 -21.99 -11.97 -13.74
N LYS A 3 -22.40 -11.38 -14.87
CA LYS A 3 -21.56 -10.57 -15.77
C LYS A 3 -20.81 -9.52 -14.97
N ALA A 4 -19.56 -9.35 -15.32
CA ALA A 4 -18.69 -8.36 -14.74
C ALA A 4 -18.47 -7.23 -15.73
N ASP A 5 -18.98 -6.07 -15.39
CA ASP A 5 -18.57 -4.80 -15.98
C ASP A 5 -18.27 -3.85 -14.82
N SER A 6 -17.16 -4.10 -14.12
CA SER A 6 -16.55 -3.05 -13.30
C SER A 6 -15.51 -2.36 -14.18
N LEU A 7 -15.67 -1.06 -14.41
CA LEU A 7 -14.72 -0.19 -15.13
C LEU A 7 -13.26 -0.29 -14.63
N LEU A 8 -13.04 -0.80 -13.42
CA LEU A 8 -11.73 -0.93 -12.76
C LEU A 8 -11.13 -2.34 -12.83
N GLY A 9 -11.76 -3.30 -13.52
CA GLY A 9 -11.25 -4.68 -13.58
C GLY A 9 -11.29 -5.41 -12.24
N ILE A 10 -12.37 -5.27 -11.47
CA ILE A 10 -12.60 -6.00 -10.22
C ILE A 10 -13.72 -7.01 -10.41
N GLN A 11 -13.50 -8.22 -9.90
CA GLN A 11 -14.45 -9.32 -9.90
C GLN A 11 -14.93 -9.56 -8.47
N THR A 12 -16.24 -9.49 -8.25
CA THR A 12 -16.82 -9.72 -6.92
C THR A 12 -17.58 -11.04 -6.90
N TYR A 13 -17.23 -11.88 -5.93
CA TYR A 13 -18.03 -13.02 -5.51
C TYR A 13 -18.66 -12.72 -4.15
N ASP A 14 -19.98 -12.89 -4.03
CA ASP A 14 -20.72 -12.67 -2.77
C ASP A 14 -21.76 -13.79 -2.64
N GLN A 15 -21.50 -14.75 -1.75
CA GLN A 15 -22.39 -15.89 -1.53
C GLN A 15 -22.35 -16.33 -0.06
N GLY A 16 -23.55 -16.51 0.52
CA GLY A 16 -23.70 -16.92 1.91
C GLY A 16 -23.05 -15.92 2.87
N ASN A 17 -22.07 -16.38 3.64
CA ASN A 17 -21.35 -15.58 4.63
C ASN A 17 -20.03 -15.00 4.12
N ILE A 18 -19.68 -15.24 2.85
CA ILE A 18 -18.37 -14.87 2.30
C ILE A 18 -18.55 -13.87 1.16
N ARG A 19 -17.68 -12.86 1.15
CA ARG A 19 -17.46 -11.96 0.03
C ARG A 19 -15.99 -11.94 -0.34
N ILE A 20 -15.70 -12.02 -1.63
CA ILE A 20 -14.35 -11.93 -2.19
C ILE A 20 -14.38 -10.88 -3.31
N ASP A 21 -13.52 -9.87 -3.22
CA ASP A 21 -13.23 -8.95 -4.31
C ASP A 21 -11.83 -9.32 -4.87
N LEU A 22 -11.73 -9.51 -6.17
CA LEU A 22 -10.54 -10.00 -6.89
C LEU A 22 -10.10 -9.00 -7.95
N GLU A 23 -8.79 -8.81 -8.08
CA GLU A 23 -8.22 -8.12 -9.23
C GLU A 23 -8.36 -9.03 -10.48
N LEU A 24 -8.59 -8.43 -11.65
CA LEU A 24 -8.95 -9.16 -12.87
C LEU A 24 -7.92 -10.22 -13.27
N SER A 25 -6.62 -9.92 -13.21
CA SER A 25 -5.59 -10.88 -13.58
C SER A 25 -5.59 -12.09 -12.65
N ILE A 26 -5.82 -11.89 -11.34
CA ILE A 26 -5.95 -12.97 -10.36
C ILE A 26 -7.21 -13.79 -10.64
N TYR A 27 -8.34 -13.15 -10.93
CA TYR A 27 -9.56 -13.87 -11.30
C TYR A 27 -9.35 -14.73 -12.55
N GLN A 28 -8.70 -14.19 -13.58
CA GLN A 28 -8.38 -14.94 -14.81
C GLN A 28 -7.44 -16.11 -14.55
N GLN A 29 -6.48 -15.96 -13.62
CA GLN A 29 -5.60 -17.07 -13.20
C GLN A 29 -6.39 -18.13 -12.44
N LEU A 30 -7.29 -17.74 -11.53
CA LEU A 30 -8.18 -18.65 -10.81
C LEU A 30 -9.05 -19.48 -11.76
N GLN A 31 -9.62 -18.86 -12.79
CA GLN A 31 -10.42 -19.56 -13.80
C GLN A 31 -9.62 -20.60 -14.59
N LYS A 32 -8.31 -20.40 -14.76
CA LYS A 32 -7.44 -21.34 -15.47
C LYS A 32 -6.99 -22.50 -14.58
N GLN A 33 -6.72 -22.23 -13.29
CA GLN A 33 -6.15 -23.21 -12.37
C GLN A 33 -7.20 -24.06 -11.66
N PHE A 34 -8.36 -23.49 -11.34
CA PHE A 34 -9.41 -24.17 -10.59
C PHE A 34 -10.58 -24.49 -11.50
N ALA A 35 -10.94 -25.78 -11.57
CA ALA A 35 -12.15 -26.23 -12.26
C ALA A 35 -13.42 -25.67 -11.59
N ASN A 36 -13.37 -25.39 -10.28
CA ASN A 36 -14.47 -24.84 -9.51
C ASN A 36 -13.99 -23.80 -8.49
N PHE A 37 -14.58 -22.61 -8.52
CA PHE A 37 -14.30 -21.51 -7.57
C PHE A 37 -14.58 -21.89 -6.11
N ALA A 38 -15.48 -22.85 -5.87
CA ALA A 38 -15.76 -23.36 -4.52
C ALA A 38 -14.54 -24.02 -3.86
N GLU A 39 -13.69 -24.70 -4.64
CA GLU A 39 -12.46 -25.32 -4.11
C GLU A 39 -11.48 -24.26 -3.60
N PHE A 40 -11.30 -23.18 -4.37
CA PHE A 40 -10.50 -22.04 -3.95
C PHE A 40 -11.04 -21.41 -2.66
N ILE A 41 -12.36 -21.23 -2.54
CA ILE A 41 -12.98 -20.68 -1.33
C ILE A 41 -12.71 -21.58 -0.11
N GLN A 42 -12.79 -22.90 -0.27
CA GLN A 42 -12.48 -23.85 0.81
C GLN A 42 -11.03 -23.71 1.26
N LYS A 43 -10.08 -23.70 0.32
CA LYS A 43 -8.64 -23.52 0.60
C LYS A 43 -8.36 -22.18 1.27
N LEU A 44 -8.94 -21.09 0.76
CA LEU A 44 -8.79 -19.75 1.32
C LEU A 44 -9.33 -19.67 2.76
N THR A 45 -10.49 -20.27 3.02
CA THR A 45 -11.10 -20.30 4.36
C THR A 45 -10.28 -21.15 5.33
N GLY A 46 -9.76 -22.29 4.86
CA GLY A 46 -8.84 -23.14 5.62
C GLY A 46 -7.57 -22.40 6.00
N PHE A 47 -6.95 -21.72 5.04
CA PHE A 47 -5.76 -20.89 5.26
C PHE A 47 -6.00 -19.79 6.30
N ILE A 48 -7.10 -19.03 6.19
CA ILE A 48 -7.44 -17.99 7.16
C ILE A 48 -7.63 -18.58 8.56
N THR A 49 -8.26 -19.76 8.66
CA THR A 49 -8.41 -20.47 9.94
C THR A 49 -7.05 -20.84 10.54
N VAL A 50 -6.12 -21.37 9.74
CA VAL A 50 -4.76 -21.69 10.20
C VAL A 50 -4.02 -20.45 10.69
N LEU A 51 -4.15 -19.33 9.98
CA LEU A 51 -3.58 -18.04 10.40
C LEU A 51 -4.11 -17.57 11.74
N GLU A 52 -5.43 -17.69 11.98
CA GLU A 52 -6.05 -17.31 13.25
C GLU A 52 -5.48 -18.11 14.43
N HIS A 53 -5.21 -19.41 14.24
CA HIS A 53 -4.65 -20.28 15.27
C HIS A 53 -3.15 -20.06 15.52
N ASN A 54 -2.43 -19.46 14.58
CA ASN A 54 -0.96 -19.35 14.61
C ASN A 54 -0.47 -17.91 14.45
N GLN A 55 -1.27 -16.92 14.83
CA GLN A 55 -1.03 -15.50 14.55
C GLN A 55 0.38 -15.00 14.89
N GLU A 56 0.93 -15.42 16.02
CA GLU A 56 2.27 -15.00 16.47
C GLU A 56 3.37 -15.39 15.48
N ARG A 57 3.21 -16.53 14.78
CA ARG A 57 4.14 -17.01 13.77
C ARG A 57 4.15 -16.13 12.52
N TYR A 58 3.03 -15.50 12.19
CA TYR A 58 2.88 -14.71 10.96
C TYR A 58 2.94 -13.20 11.18
N ASN A 59 2.87 -12.73 12.43
CA ASN A 59 2.80 -11.30 12.74
C ASN A 59 4.15 -10.59 12.55
N ILE A 60 4.26 -9.80 11.48
CA ILE A 60 5.45 -8.97 11.18
C ILE A 60 5.23 -7.49 11.53
N ASN A 61 4.22 -7.18 12.35
CA ASN A 61 3.87 -5.79 12.66
C ASN A 61 5.06 -5.06 13.31
N PRO A 62 5.58 -3.97 12.72
CA PRO A 62 6.70 -3.22 13.28
C PRO A 62 6.31 -2.39 14.52
N TYR A 63 5.01 -2.22 14.78
CA TYR A 63 4.52 -1.41 15.89
C TYR A 63 4.41 -2.24 17.18
N GLN A 64 5.24 -1.89 18.16
CA GLN A 64 5.18 -2.49 19.50
C GLN A 64 3.93 -2.06 20.29
N GLU A 65 3.37 -0.89 19.99
CA GLU A 65 2.26 -0.31 20.75
C GLU A 65 0.90 -0.92 20.38
N ARG A 66 0.17 -1.41 21.39
CA ARG A 66 -1.09 -2.15 21.21
C ARG A 66 -2.18 -1.36 20.48
N PHE A 67 -2.20 -0.03 20.56
CA PHE A 67 -3.20 0.81 19.89
C PHE A 67 -2.99 0.89 18.37
N ASN A 68 -1.74 0.88 17.91
CA ASN A 68 -1.36 0.85 16.49
C ASN A 68 -1.50 -0.53 15.82
N ARG A 69 -1.75 -1.59 16.61
CA ARG A 69 -1.93 -2.99 16.12
C ARG A 69 -3.30 -3.27 15.47
N GLY A 70 -4.04 -2.26 15.04
CA GLY A 70 -5.40 -2.41 14.50
C GLY A 70 -5.47 -3.16 13.17
N ILE A 71 -4.33 -3.30 12.52
CA ILE A 71 -4.17 -4.03 11.28
C ILE A 71 -2.95 -4.94 11.40
N HIS A 72 -3.20 -6.25 11.39
CA HIS A 72 -2.11 -7.23 11.41
C HIS A 72 -1.59 -7.37 9.99
N ILE A 73 -0.34 -6.95 9.80
CA ILE A 73 0.42 -7.30 8.61
C ILE A 73 1.04 -8.66 8.91
N LEU A 74 0.52 -9.69 8.26
CA LEU A 74 1.01 -11.05 8.38
C LEU A 74 1.90 -11.35 7.18
N GLY A 75 3.19 -11.61 7.41
CA GLY A 75 4.13 -11.99 6.35
C GLY A 75 4.23 -13.49 6.29
N ASN A 76 4.04 -14.09 5.12
CA ASN A 76 4.29 -15.53 4.94
C ASN A 76 5.53 -15.78 4.07
N HIS A 77 6.37 -16.70 4.53
CA HIS A 77 7.55 -17.23 3.87
C HIS A 77 7.49 -18.75 3.94
N GLY A 78 6.72 -19.40 3.06
CA GLY A 78 6.64 -20.87 3.12
C GLY A 78 5.64 -21.52 2.16
N SER A 79 5.76 -22.84 2.08
CA SER A 79 4.98 -23.77 1.25
C SER A 79 3.49 -23.84 1.58
N GLU A 80 3.03 -23.35 2.74
CA GLU A 80 1.60 -23.41 3.10
C GLU A 80 0.72 -22.53 2.18
N LEU A 81 1.30 -21.52 1.52
CA LEU A 81 0.62 -20.73 0.47
C LEU A 81 0.69 -21.38 -0.92
N SER A 82 1.50 -22.43 -1.13
CA SER A 82 1.49 -23.17 -2.40
C SER A 82 0.16 -23.89 -2.62
N GLU A 83 -0.70 -23.98 -1.60
CA GLU A 83 -2.05 -24.49 -1.77
C GLU A 83 -2.99 -23.49 -2.47
N LEU A 84 -2.71 -22.18 -2.39
CA LEU A 84 -3.51 -21.16 -3.09
C LEU A 84 -3.01 -20.91 -4.52
N ASP A 85 -1.69 -21.04 -4.77
CA ASP A 85 -0.96 -21.06 -6.07
C ASP A 85 -1.42 -20.14 -7.22
N VAL A 86 -2.22 -19.12 -6.90
CA VAL A 86 -2.83 -18.20 -7.86
C VAL A 86 -2.26 -16.79 -7.81
N PHE A 87 -1.37 -16.52 -6.87
CA PHE A 87 -0.78 -15.20 -6.72
C PHE A 87 0.55 -15.13 -7.47
N PRO A 88 0.80 -14.06 -8.24
CA PRO A 88 2.03 -13.93 -9.03
C PRO A 88 3.29 -13.80 -8.15
N HIS A 89 3.13 -13.49 -6.86
CA HIS A 89 4.23 -13.42 -5.89
C HIS A 89 4.06 -14.49 -4.81
N SER A 90 5.10 -15.30 -4.63
CA SER A 90 5.14 -16.36 -3.60
C SER A 90 5.23 -15.81 -2.17
N ARG A 91 5.63 -14.55 -2.00
CA ARG A 91 5.71 -13.87 -0.71
C ARG A 91 4.57 -12.87 -0.62
N LEU A 92 3.60 -13.18 0.24
CA LEU A 92 2.46 -12.32 0.49
C LEU A 92 2.57 -11.61 1.84
N ALA A 93 2.03 -10.40 1.88
CA ALA A 93 1.68 -9.67 3.07
C ALA A 93 0.15 -9.62 3.16
N LEU A 94 -0.40 -10.02 4.29
CA LEU A 94 -1.83 -10.02 4.55
C LEU A 94 -2.16 -8.93 5.53
N LYS A 95 -3.17 -8.13 5.22
CA LYS A 95 -3.60 -7.01 6.02
C LYS A 95 -4.99 -7.31 6.58
N CYS A 96 -5.07 -7.63 7.88
CA CYS A 96 -6.30 -8.11 8.50
C CYS A 96 -6.91 -7.06 9.46
N SER A 97 -8.23 -6.89 9.44
CA SER A 97 -8.94 -6.09 10.44
C SER A 97 -9.32 -6.94 11.66
N GLU A 98 -8.93 -6.53 12.87
CA GLU A 98 -9.45 -7.10 14.14
C GLU A 98 -10.75 -6.41 14.61
N GLY A 99 -11.52 -5.79 13.70
CA GLY A 99 -12.81 -5.16 14.05
C GLY A 99 -12.70 -3.91 14.94
N ARG A 100 -11.57 -3.18 14.90
CA ARG A 100 -11.39 -1.92 15.63
C ARG A 100 -12.06 -0.74 14.92
N TRP A 101 -12.48 0.25 15.70
CA TRP A 101 -13.28 1.38 15.23
C TRP A 101 -12.50 2.35 14.32
N ASP A 102 -11.20 2.53 14.55
CA ASP A 102 -10.36 3.50 13.81
C ASP A 102 -9.42 2.86 12.76
N ALA A 103 -9.52 1.54 12.54
CA ALA A 103 -8.73 0.87 11.51
C ALA A 103 -9.33 1.14 10.13
N GLU A 104 -8.50 1.50 9.15
CA GLU A 104 -8.98 1.64 7.77
C GLU A 104 -9.54 0.31 7.27
N ASP A 105 -10.66 0.40 6.55
CA ASP A 105 -11.34 -0.73 5.94
C ASP A 105 -10.45 -1.37 4.85
N PRO A 106 -9.99 -2.63 5.01
CA PRO A 106 -9.15 -3.30 4.02
C PRO A 106 -9.80 -3.38 2.62
N ARG A 107 -11.15 -3.38 2.57
CA ARG A 107 -11.86 -3.32 1.30
C ARG A 107 -11.67 -1.98 0.61
N LYS A 108 -11.78 -0.86 1.31
CA LYS A 108 -11.56 0.47 0.72
C LYS A 108 -10.14 0.59 0.18
N GLN A 109 -9.16 0.03 0.89
CA GLN A 109 -7.78 -0.02 0.41
C GLN A 109 -7.65 -0.87 -0.85
N PHE A 110 -8.27 -2.05 -0.92
CA PHE A 110 -8.27 -2.88 -2.12
C PHE A 110 -8.72 -2.09 -3.36
N PHE A 111 -9.90 -1.46 -3.29
CA PHE A 111 -10.44 -0.67 -4.41
C PHE A 111 -9.54 0.50 -4.77
N ARG A 112 -9.00 1.22 -3.78
CA ARG A 112 -8.08 2.34 -4.00
C ARG A 112 -6.78 1.90 -4.66
N SER A 113 -6.21 0.76 -4.25
CA SER A 113 -4.98 0.23 -4.86
C SER A 113 -5.20 -0.13 -6.33
N VAL A 114 -6.34 -0.76 -6.66
CA VAL A 114 -6.69 -1.09 -8.06
C VAL A 114 -6.92 0.17 -8.88
N GLU A 115 -7.67 1.14 -8.34
CA GLU A 115 -7.90 2.43 -8.99
C GLU A 115 -6.59 3.18 -9.25
N LEU A 116 -5.73 3.33 -8.24
CA LEU A 116 -4.43 3.98 -8.38
C LEU A 116 -3.52 3.26 -9.38
N ALA A 117 -3.56 1.92 -9.44
CA ALA A 117 -2.80 1.17 -10.43
C ALA A 117 -3.26 1.50 -11.87
N TRP A 118 -4.58 1.57 -12.09
CA TRP A 118 -5.15 2.01 -13.37
C TRP A 118 -4.80 3.47 -13.69
N GLU A 119 -4.87 4.36 -12.71
CA GLU A 119 -4.49 5.77 -12.87
C GLU A 119 -3.01 5.91 -13.22
N PHE A 120 -2.12 5.16 -12.58
CA PHE A 120 -0.69 5.17 -12.90
C PHE A 120 -0.46 4.68 -14.32
N GLN A 121 -1.16 3.62 -14.74
CA GLN A 121 -1.06 3.07 -16.09
C GLN A 121 -1.55 4.05 -17.16
N THR A 122 -2.55 4.86 -16.88
CA THR A 122 -3.18 5.75 -17.88
C THR A 122 -2.64 7.16 -17.87
N LYS A 123 -2.17 7.66 -16.71
CA LYS A 123 -1.81 9.06 -16.53
C LYS A 123 -0.30 9.29 -16.42
N LEU A 124 0.51 8.30 -16.03
CA LEU A 124 1.98 8.41 -15.95
C LEU A 124 2.67 7.99 -17.25
N THR A 125 3.88 8.50 -17.53
CA THR A 125 4.71 8.05 -18.65
C THR A 125 5.41 6.72 -18.33
N ASP A 126 5.97 6.04 -19.33
CA ASP A 126 6.74 4.80 -19.11
C ASP A 126 7.90 4.99 -18.12
N GLN A 127 8.63 6.10 -18.24
CA GLN A 127 9.73 6.44 -17.34
C GLN A 127 9.24 6.66 -15.89
N GLU A 128 8.12 7.36 -15.73
CA GLU A 128 7.51 7.59 -14.42
C GLU A 128 7.02 6.29 -13.78
N ARG A 129 6.37 5.41 -14.56
CA ARG A 129 5.91 4.09 -14.08
C ARG A 129 7.06 3.15 -13.71
N ALA A 130 8.19 3.26 -14.40
CA ALA A 130 9.38 2.49 -14.07
C ALA A 130 9.95 2.90 -12.69
N LEU A 131 9.77 4.16 -12.31
CA LEU A 131 10.28 4.75 -11.06
C LEU A 131 9.30 4.72 -9.89
N LEU A 132 8.00 4.88 -10.16
CA LEU A 132 6.94 4.96 -9.15
C LEU A 132 5.85 3.92 -9.42
N GLN A 133 5.61 3.04 -8.45
CA GLN A 133 4.61 1.99 -8.53
C GLN A 133 3.66 2.04 -7.34
N ILE A 134 2.49 1.41 -7.50
CA ILE A 134 1.57 1.10 -6.40
C ILE A 134 1.73 -0.38 -6.06
N CYS A 135 1.78 -0.70 -4.76
CA CYS A 135 1.73 -2.09 -4.31
C CYS A 135 0.41 -2.71 -4.75
N PRO A 136 0.44 -3.79 -5.55
CA PRO A 136 -0.79 -4.38 -6.06
C PRO A 136 -1.58 -5.03 -4.93
N ALA A 137 -2.90 -4.91 -5.02
CA ALA A 137 -3.83 -5.61 -4.15
C ALA A 137 -4.46 -6.75 -4.96
N TYR A 138 -4.24 -8.00 -4.54
CA TYR A 138 -4.66 -9.17 -5.30
C TYR A 138 -6.08 -9.58 -4.99
N LEU A 139 -6.41 -9.63 -3.70
CA LEU A 139 -7.67 -10.15 -3.20
C LEU A 139 -8.06 -9.45 -1.91
N HIS A 140 -9.33 -9.14 -1.76
CA HIS A 140 -9.97 -8.84 -0.49
C HIS A 140 -10.96 -9.94 -0.15
N PHE A 141 -10.82 -10.53 1.03
CA PHE A 141 -11.75 -11.49 1.62
C PHE A 141 -12.51 -10.85 2.77
N GLN A 142 -13.80 -11.15 2.88
CA GLN A 142 -14.63 -10.81 4.01
C GLN A 142 -15.53 -11.97 4.42
N THR A 143 -15.64 -12.20 5.72
CA THR A 143 -16.59 -13.15 6.31
C THR A 143 -17.57 -12.44 7.24
N ARG A 144 -18.83 -12.89 7.23
CA ARG A 144 -19.90 -12.46 8.14
C ARG A 144 -20.01 -13.36 9.37
N THR A 145 -19.13 -14.37 9.48
CA THR A 145 -19.09 -15.30 10.62
C THR A 145 -18.78 -14.54 11.90
N LYS A 146 -19.66 -14.65 12.91
CA LYS A 146 -19.55 -13.85 14.14
C LYS A 146 -18.29 -14.16 14.94
N SER A 147 -17.89 -15.43 14.99
CA SER A 147 -16.73 -15.94 15.74
C SER A 147 -15.39 -15.71 15.04
N ALA A 148 -15.38 -15.35 13.75
CA ALA A 148 -14.13 -15.14 13.02
C ALA A 148 -13.38 -13.93 13.57
N ARG A 149 -12.06 -14.11 13.79
CA ARG A 149 -11.17 -13.05 14.27
C ARG A 149 -10.78 -12.12 13.13
N PHE A 150 -10.40 -12.68 11.98
CA PHE A 150 -10.06 -11.95 10.77
C PHE A 150 -11.27 -11.81 9.86
N LYS A 151 -12.12 -10.83 10.19
CA LYS A 151 -13.37 -10.59 9.43
C LYS A 151 -13.15 -10.05 8.03
N ARG A 152 -12.06 -9.31 7.82
CA ARG A 152 -11.63 -8.78 6.53
C ARG A 152 -10.13 -8.96 6.39
N VAL A 153 -9.70 -9.45 5.24
CA VAL A 153 -8.31 -9.74 4.93
C VAL A 153 -8.00 -9.21 3.53
N LEU A 154 -6.96 -8.41 3.41
CA LEU A 154 -6.43 -7.92 2.15
C LEU A 154 -5.10 -8.63 1.84
N PHE A 155 -5.00 -9.22 0.66
CA PHE A 155 -3.83 -9.95 0.17
C PHE A 155 -3.03 -9.07 -0.79
N MET A 156 -1.74 -8.88 -0.49
CA MET A 156 -0.81 -8.06 -1.27
C MET A 156 0.55 -8.77 -1.35
N PRO A 157 1.46 -8.41 -2.26
CA PRO A 157 2.82 -8.92 -2.21
C PRO A 157 3.58 -8.32 -1.03
N HIS A 158 4.48 -9.10 -0.44
CA HIS A 158 5.45 -8.58 0.51
C HIS A 158 6.61 -7.93 -0.24
N ILE A 159 6.55 -6.61 -0.37
CA ILE A 159 7.60 -5.82 -1.03
C ILE A 159 8.74 -5.57 -0.05
N LYS A 160 9.93 -6.04 -0.40
CA LYS A 160 11.15 -5.74 0.35
C LYS A 160 11.65 -4.35 -0.02
N GLY A 161 12.06 -3.57 0.97
CA GLY A 161 12.61 -2.24 0.73
C GLY A 161 12.82 -1.48 2.04
N SER A 162 13.40 -0.28 1.91
CA SER A 162 13.54 0.65 3.02
C SER A 162 12.45 1.71 2.92
N PRO A 163 11.68 1.98 4.00
CA PRO A 163 10.75 3.12 4.02
C PRO A 163 11.49 4.40 3.67
N LEU A 164 10.89 5.27 2.85
CA LEU A 164 11.51 6.52 2.38
C LEU A 164 11.98 7.37 3.56
N GLY A 165 11.21 7.41 4.66
CA GLY A 165 11.58 8.12 5.88
C GLY A 165 12.85 7.61 6.58
N LYS A 166 13.39 6.45 6.18
CA LYS A 166 14.64 5.88 6.70
C LYS A 166 15.82 6.04 5.74
N THR A 167 15.61 6.40 4.48
CA THR A 167 16.71 6.59 3.51
C THR A 167 17.46 7.89 3.80
N GLU A 168 18.75 7.97 3.45
CA GLU A 168 19.60 9.14 3.73
C GLU A 168 19.13 10.42 3.07
N THR A 169 18.79 10.35 1.79
CA THR A 169 18.51 11.51 0.94
C THR A 169 17.12 11.47 0.30
N GLY A 170 16.29 10.49 0.67
CA GLY A 170 14.93 10.36 0.16
C GLY A 170 14.89 9.79 -1.26
N PHE A 171 14.26 10.54 -2.16
CA PHE A 171 14.18 10.20 -3.57
C PHE A 171 15.53 10.38 -4.27
N SER A 172 15.86 9.50 -5.20
CA SER A 172 17.06 9.58 -6.03
C SER A 172 17.03 10.84 -6.90
N SER A 173 18.19 11.25 -7.41
CA SER A 173 18.32 12.39 -8.32
C SER A 173 17.45 12.20 -9.57
N GLU A 174 17.48 11.00 -10.15
CA GLU A 174 16.67 10.63 -11.30
C GLU A 174 15.16 10.77 -11.01
N PHE A 175 14.71 10.27 -9.86
CA PHE A 175 13.31 10.40 -9.45
C PHE A 175 12.90 11.87 -9.27
N CYS A 176 13.74 12.65 -8.59
CA CYS A 176 13.54 14.08 -8.38
C CYS A 176 13.41 14.83 -9.71
N GLN A 177 14.28 14.55 -10.68
CA GLN A 177 14.24 15.15 -12.00
C GLN A 177 12.98 14.74 -12.77
N THR A 178 12.64 13.45 -12.77
CA THR A 178 11.51 12.90 -13.53
C THR A 178 10.18 13.47 -13.03
N PHE A 179 9.95 13.47 -11.72
CA PHE A 179 8.72 13.97 -11.11
C PHE A 179 8.74 15.47 -10.80
N LYS A 180 9.83 16.17 -11.15
CA LYS A 180 10.05 17.60 -10.83
C LYS A 180 9.83 17.89 -9.34
N VAL A 181 10.35 17.01 -8.49
CA VAL A 181 10.38 17.11 -7.04
C VAL A 181 11.74 17.65 -6.64
N PRO A 182 11.84 18.66 -5.76
CA PRO A 182 13.13 19.13 -5.30
C PRO A 182 13.88 18.03 -4.53
N SER A 183 15.17 17.93 -4.79
CA SER A 183 16.09 17.07 -4.06
C SER A 183 16.17 17.47 -2.59
N PHE A 184 16.63 16.55 -1.75
CA PHE A 184 16.87 16.82 -0.34
C PHE A 184 17.80 18.02 -0.12
N LYS A 185 18.86 18.15 -0.94
CA LYS A 185 19.78 19.28 -0.89
C LYS A 185 19.09 20.60 -1.23
N GLU A 186 18.20 20.63 -2.21
CA GLU A 186 17.46 21.86 -2.55
C GLU A 186 16.49 22.27 -1.43
N ILE A 187 15.77 21.31 -0.85
CA ILE A 187 14.84 21.56 0.27
C ILE A 187 15.59 22.14 1.48
N MET A 188 16.79 21.62 1.77
CA MET A 188 17.65 22.11 2.85
C MET A 188 17.96 23.61 2.74
N HIS A 189 18.04 24.16 1.52
CA HIS A 189 18.41 25.56 1.28
C HIS A 189 17.21 26.47 1.00
N LYS A 190 16.01 25.93 0.72
CA LYS A 190 14.81 26.75 0.47
C LYS A 190 14.35 27.46 1.75
N PHE A 191 14.31 28.79 1.72
CA PHE A 191 13.95 29.61 2.89
C PHE A 191 12.56 29.28 3.44
N ARG A 192 11.58 28.98 2.57
CA ARG A 192 10.19 28.65 2.95
C ARG A 192 10.04 27.44 3.88
N PHE A 193 11.06 26.58 3.98
CA PHE A 193 11.09 25.42 4.89
C PHE A 193 11.97 25.65 6.13
N SER A 194 12.30 26.92 6.45
CA SER A 194 13.09 27.28 7.63
C SER A 194 12.45 26.79 8.94
N LEU A 195 11.13 26.92 9.07
CA LEU A 195 10.39 26.43 10.22
C LEU A 195 10.47 24.89 10.34
N HIS A 196 10.33 24.15 9.23
CA HIS A 196 10.47 22.69 9.20
C HIS A 196 11.87 22.25 9.64
N ARG A 197 12.91 22.99 9.26
CA ARG A 197 14.30 22.73 9.71
C ARG A 197 14.52 23.05 11.19
N LEU A 198 13.79 24.03 11.74
CA LEU A 198 13.86 24.40 13.15
C LEU A 198 13.14 23.38 14.04
N LEU A 199 12.01 22.85 13.58
CA LEU A 199 11.14 21.94 14.34
C LEU A 199 11.56 20.46 14.28
N ASP A 200 12.51 20.08 13.42
CA ASP A 200 12.99 18.71 13.27
C ASP A 200 14.42 18.57 13.82
N PRO A 201 14.60 18.11 15.07
CA PRO A 201 15.92 18.01 15.70
C PRO A 201 16.89 17.09 14.93
N ASP A 202 16.37 16.09 14.22
CA ASP A 202 17.15 15.17 13.37
C ASP A 202 17.23 15.62 11.90
N ARG A 203 16.56 16.74 11.54
CA ARG A 203 16.50 17.40 10.21
C ARG A 203 16.11 16.53 9.02
N LYS A 204 15.86 15.24 9.19
CA LYS A 204 15.75 14.29 8.09
C LYS A 204 14.29 13.91 7.84
N ARG A 205 13.54 13.59 8.88
CA ARG A 205 12.18 13.05 8.73
C ARG A 205 11.23 14.06 8.10
N GLN A 206 11.28 15.33 8.50
CA GLN A 206 10.39 16.37 7.98
C GLN A 206 10.74 16.80 6.56
N LEU A 207 12.02 16.80 6.22
CA LEU A 207 12.44 17.17 4.87
C LEU A 207 12.08 16.10 3.85
N LEU A 208 12.17 14.82 4.24
CA LEU A 208 11.68 13.70 3.43
C LEU A 208 10.17 13.76 3.23
N LYS A 209 9.43 14.23 4.23
CA LYS A 209 7.98 14.47 4.12
C LYS A 209 7.65 15.58 3.12
N ILE A 210 8.47 16.63 3.04
CA ILE A 210 8.34 17.68 2.02
C ILE A 210 8.50 17.08 0.61
N GLN A 211 9.46 16.19 0.38
CA GLN A 211 9.60 15.51 -0.91
C GLN A 211 8.34 14.72 -1.28
N SER A 212 7.78 13.94 -0.35
CA SER A 212 6.52 13.22 -0.60
C SER A 212 5.33 14.17 -0.85
N ALA A 213 5.28 15.31 -0.17
CA ALA A 213 4.25 16.32 -0.40
C ALA A 213 4.32 16.92 -1.81
N TYR A 214 5.52 17.24 -2.30
CA TYR A 214 5.71 17.67 -3.69
C TYR A 214 5.25 16.59 -4.67
N LEU A 215 5.64 15.33 -4.47
CA LEU A 215 5.21 14.23 -5.33
C LEU A 215 3.68 14.15 -5.41
N PHE A 216 2.99 14.10 -4.27
CA PHE A 216 1.54 13.94 -4.27
C PHE A 216 0.78 15.14 -4.81
N GLN A 217 1.34 16.35 -4.70
CA GLN A 217 0.78 17.52 -5.39
C GLN A 217 0.91 17.41 -6.91
N ARG A 218 2.07 16.97 -7.40
CA ARG A 218 2.28 16.75 -8.85
C ARG A 218 1.35 15.66 -9.38
N LEU A 219 1.15 14.58 -8.62
CA LEU A 219 0.17 13.53 -8.95
C LEU A 219 -1.26 14.08 -8.93
N SER A 220 -1.64 14.84 -7.89
CA SER A 220 -2.98 15.43 -7.76
C SER A 220 -3.29 16.43 -8.89
N ALA A 221 -2.31 17.22 -9.32
CA ALA A 221 -2.46 18.12 -10.47
C ALA A 221 -2.72 17.37 -11.80
N ARG A 222 -2.41 16.07 -11.86
CA ARG A 222 -2.72 15.16 -12.97
C ARG A 222 -3.98 14.33 -12.71
N GLY A 223 -4.72 14.67 -11.66
CA GLY A 223 -5.94 13.99 -11.25
C GLY A 223 -5.69 12.63 -10.58
N ILE A 224 -4.49 12.35 -10.06
CA ILE A 224 -4.18 11.13 -9.29
C ILE A 224 -4.18 11.49 -7.81
N THR A 225 -5.19 11.03 -7.06
CA THR A 225 -5.37 11.46 -5.67
C THR A 225 -4.98 10.37 -4.68
N ILE A 226 -3.91 10.62 -3.93
CA ILE A 226 -3.47 9.75 -2.84
C ILE A 226 -3.78 10.45 -1.51
N PRO A 227 -4.68 9.89 -0.67
CA PRO A 227 -5.16 10.57 0.54
C PRO A 227 -4.14 10.60 1.69
N SER A 228 -2.94 10.08 1.48
CA SER A 228 -1.85 10.04 2.47
C SER A 228 -0.70 10.92 2.02
N LEU A 229 -0.08 11.66 2.95
CA LEU A 229 1.14 12.47 2.73
C LEU A 229 2.38 11.88 3.44
N ASN A 230 2.37 10.57 3.74
CA ASN A 230 3.37 9.99 4.62
C ASN A 230 4.45 9.20 3.89
N GLN A 231 5.69 9.66 4.01
CA GLN A 231 6.87 9.02 3.46
C GLN A 231 7.08 7.58 3.96
N LYS A 232 6.51 7.21 5.12
CA LYS A 232 6.60 5.83 5.63
C LYS A 232 5.84 4.81 4.78
N ASN A 233 4.90 5.28 3.95
CA ASN A 233 4.08 4.46 3.08
C ASN A 233 4.69 4.30 1.67
N ILE A 234 5.89 4.85 1.46
CA ILE A 234 6.67 4.69 0.23
C ILE A 234 7.90 3.85 0.59
N LEU A 235 8.09 2.72 -0.08
CA LEU A 235 9.30 1.91 0.03
C LEU A 235 10.24 2.23 -1.13
N ALA A 236 11.51 2.50 -0.81
CA ALA A 236 12.60 2.44 -1.77
C ALA A 236 13.05 0.98 -1.92
N THR A 237 12.96 0.44 -3.13
CA THR A 237 13.37 -0.92 -3.49
C THR A 237 14.34 -0.87 -4.67
N SER A 238 15.18 -1.89 -4.82
CA SER A 238 15.94 -2.09 -6.05
C SER A 238 15.03 -2.73 -7.10
N ASN A 239 15.14 -2.30 -8.36
CA ASN A 239 14.52 -3.00 -9.49
C ASN A 239 15.06 -4.46 -9.59
N THR A 240 14.36 -5.33 -10.30
CA THR A 240 14.74 -6.73 -10.55
C THR A 240 16.15 -6.89 -11.13
N ASN A 241 16.65 -5.86 -11.83
CA ASN A 241 18.01 -5.82 -12.38
C ASN A 241 19.05 -5.17 -11.46
N GLY A 242 18.70 -4.78 -10.23
CA GLY A 242 19.60 -4.21 -9.22
C GLY A 242 20.09 -2.78 -9.46
N ASN A 243 20.03 -2.29 -10.71
CA ASN A 243 20.73 -1.07 -11.13
C ASN A 243 19.99 0.25 -10.86
N GLN A 244 18.72 0.20 -10.47
CA GLN A 244 17.89 1.40 -10.31
C GLN A 244 17.01 1.29 -9.06
N THR A 245 16.92 2.39 -8.31
CA THR A 245 15.98 2.51 -7.18
C THR A 245 14.59 2.81 -7.71
N GLN A 246 13.63 1.99 -7.33
CA GLN A 246 12.20 2.19 -7.57
C GLN A 246 11.50 2.52 -6.26
N TYR A 247 10.38 3.23 -6.36
CA TYR A 247 9.60 3.65 -5.21
C TYR A 247 8.21 3.04 -5.31
N VAL A 248 7.81 2.30 -4.28
CA VAL A 248 6.50 1.63 -4.25
C VAL A 248 5.65 2.18 -3.11
N ILE A 249 4.47 2.66 -3.45
CA ILE A 249 3.48 3.10 -2.46
C ILE A 249 2.76 1.85 -1.95
N ILE A 250 3.03 1.47 -0.69
CA ILE A 250 2.57 0.20 -0.09
C ILE A 250 1.29 0.31 0.72
N ASP A 251 0.97 1.49 1.21
CA ASP A 251 -0.20 1.67 2.05
C ASP A 251 -0.75 3.09 1.89
N PRO A 252 -1.73 3.30 1.00
CA PRO A 252 -2.30 4.62 0.79
C PRO A 252 -3.25 5.03 1.94
N ILE A 253 -3.00 4.63 3.19
CA ILE A 253 -3.78 5.12 4.35
C ILE A 253 -3.39 6.55 4.65
N ALA A 254 -4.37 7.39 4.86
CA ALA A 254 -4.18 8.65 5.56
C ALA A 254 -3.83 8.40 7.04
N ASP A 255 -2.54 8.36 7.36
CA ASP A 255 -2.10 8.44 8.75
C ASP A 255 -2.39 9.84 9.29
N TYR A 256 -3.53 9.97 9.94
CA TYR A 256 -3.91 11.18 10.65
C TYR A 256 -3.32 11.24 12.08
N CYS A 257 -2.77 10.14 12.60
CA CYS A 257 -2.33 10.05 13.99
C CYS A 257 -0.81 9.75 14.14
N LEU A 258 -0.06 10.85 14.30
CA LEU A 258 1.21 11.01 15.05
C LEU A 258 2.59 10.79 14.37
N PRO A 259 3.63 11.56 14.80
CA PRO A 259 3.58 12.89 15.40
C PRO A 259 3.78 13.95 14.31
N ILE A 260 2.95 14.99 14.39
CA ILE A 260 2.89 16.23 13.58
C ILE A 260 1.52 16.34 12.88
N SER A 261 0.74 17.29 13.39
CA SER A 261 -0.71 17.45 13.25
C SER A 261 -1.20 17.62 11.81
N PRO A 262 -2.51 17.39 11.55
CA PRO A 262 -3.16 17.74 10.29
C PRO A 262 -2.81 19.16 9.82
N THR A 263 -2.71 20.12 10.75
CA THR A 263 -2.34 21.52 10.47
C THR A 263 -0.95 21.64 9.85
N TYR A 264 0.02 20.84 10.30
CA TYR A 264 1.36 20.86 9.70
C TYR A 264 1.38 20.17 8.33
N ASN A 265 0.59 19.10 8.12
CA ASN A 265 0.44 18.49 6.79
C ASN A 265 -0.18 19.50 5.81
N LEU A 266 -1.17 20.27 6.27
CA LEU A 266 -1.79 21.34 5.51
C LEU A 266 -0.79 22.46 5.21
N LEU A 267 -0.03 22.93 6.21
CA LEU A 267 1.02 23.94 6.01
C LEU A 267 2.09 23.47 5.03
N THR A 268 2.60 22.25 5.21
CA THR A 268 3.60 21.66 4.31
C THR A 268 3.08 21.58 2.89
N SER A 269 1.85 21.10 2.71
CA SER A 269 1.19 21.08 1.41
C SER A 269 1.10 22.50 0.84
N TYR A 270 0.60 23.48 1.61
CA TYR A 270 0.50 24.85 1.13
C TYR A 270 1.84 25.41 0.65
N LEU A 271 2.93 25.20 1.39
CA LEU A 271 4.27 25.66 1.02
C LEU A 271 4.84 24.98 -0.23
N CYS A 272 4.42 23.74 -0.51
CA CYS A 272 4.80 23.01 -1.72
C CYS A 272 4.06 23.48 -2.98
N LYS A 273 2.95 24.23 -2.85
CA LYS A 273 2.21 24.78 -4.01
C LYS A 273 2.95 25.90 -4.74
N PHE A 274 3.88 26.55 -4.07
CA PHE A 274 4.69 27.62 -4.66
C PHE A 274 5.84 27.00 -5.46
N GLU A 275 6.15 27.56 -6.63
CA GLU A 275 7.32 27.16 -7.42
C GLU A 275 8.62 27.72 -6.81
#